data_AF-A0A9E1WDI7-F1
#
_entry.id   AF-A0A9E1WDI7-F1
#
_cell.length_a   1.000
_cell.length_b   1.000
_cell.length_c   1.000
_cell.angle_alpha   90.00
_cell.angle_beta   90.00
_cell.angle_gamma   90.00
#
_symmetry.space_group_name_H-M   'P 1'
#
loop_
_entity.id
_entity.type
_entity.pdbx_description
1 polymer ?
#
loop_
_entity_poly.entity_id
_entity_poly.type
_entity_poly.pdbx_seq_one_letter_code
_entity_poly.pdbx_strand_id
1 'polypeptide(L)'
;MLSYLQFGEDWFGPLRLFQFISIRAILAGITALLFGFVLGPKLIKTLRSFGARQAFRGKDEVGKLAALHEAKAKTPTMGGLLICGSVLFSTLLWAEPNIYVVTAMVIYIILTGVGFAD
;
A
#
# COMPACT_ATOMS: atom_id res chain seq x y z
N MET A 1 12.64 -3.19 13.04
CA MET A 1 12.92 -3.81 11.73
C MET A 1 13.43 -5.23 11.95
N LEU A 2 12.80 -6.23 11.34
CA LEU A 2 13.20 -7.65 11.35
C LEU A 2 14.63 -7.86 10.83
N SER A 3 15.10 -6.97 9.94
CA SER A 3 16.35 -6.22 10.15
C SER A 3 17.41 -6.84 11.06
N TYR A 4 17.20 -6.53 12.34
CA TYR A 4 18.11 -6.76 13.45
C TYR A 4 18.16 -8.22 13.92
N LEU A 5 17.28 -9.10 13.45
CA LEU A 5 17.34 -10.53 13.79
C LEU A 5 18.59 -11.20 13.24
N GLN A 6 19.27 -10.60 12.25
CA GLN A 6 20.56 -11.09 11.75
C GLN A 6 21.64 -11.23 12.84
N PHE A 7 21.57 -10.44 13.91
CA PHE A 7 22.52 -10.49 15.03
C PHE A 7 22.32 -11.73 15.93
N GLY A 8 21.23 -12.47 15.75
CA GLY A 8 20.95 -13.72 16.45
C GLY A 8 21.41 -14.98 15.71
N GLU A 9 22.20 -14.85 14.63
CA GLU A 9 22.68 -16.01 13.84
C GLU A 9 23.35 -17.08 14.72
N ASP A 10 24.08 -16.66 15.75
CA ASP A 10 24.77 -17.57 16.69
C ASP A 10 23.81 -18.48 17.47
N TRP A 11 22.55 -18.05 17.65
CA TRP A 11 21.51 -18.81 18.34
C TRP A 11 20.63 -19.61 17.37
N PHE A 12 20.45 -19.12 16.14
CA PHE A 12 19.62 -19.76 15.12
C PHE A 12 20.15 -19.49 13.72
N GLY A 13 20.88 -20.45 13.15
CA GLY A 13 21.60 -20.31 11.87
C GLY A 13 20.77 -19.77 10.68
N PRO A 14 19.46 -20.08 10.52
CA PRO A 14 18.64 -19.49 9.47
C PRO A 14 18.50 -17.95 9.54
N LEU A 15 18.79 -17.32 10.68
CA LEU A 15 18.73 -15.85 10.81
C LEU A 15 19.80 -15.14 9.95
N ARG A 16 20.82 -15.86 9.47
CA ARG A 16 21.76 -15.32 8.46
C ARG A 16 21.05 -14.81 7.20
N LEU A 17 19.90 -15.38 6.86
CA LEU A 17 19.16 -14.99 5.65
C LEU A 17 18.75 -13.51 5.66
N PHE A 18 18.63 -12.89 6.84
CA PHE A 18 18.35 -11.46 6.98
C PHE A 18 19.56 -10.56 6.66
N GLN A 19 20.78 -11.10 6.52
CA GLN A 19 21.94 -10.32 6.05
C GLN A 19 21.86 -10.01 4.55
N PHE A 20 21.18 -10.87 3.77
CA PHE A 20 21.09 -10.72 2.33
C PHE A 20 19.97 -9.74 1.95
N ILE A 21 20.35 -8.63 1.31
CA ILE A 21 19.39 -7.60 0.89
C ILE A 21 18.34 -8.14 -0.10
N SER A 22 18.73 -9.07 -0.99
CA SER A 22 17.83 -9.70 -1.97
C SER A 22 16.72 -10.51 -1.29
N ILE A 23 17.05 -11.24 -0.21
CA ILE A 23 16.08 -12.02 0.55
C ILE A 23 15.12 -11.08 1.26
N ARG A 24 15.65 -10.05 1.93
CA ARG A 24 14.84 -9.02 2.59
C ARG A 24 13.91 -8.31 1.61
N ALA A 25 14.36 -8.00 0.40
CA ALA A 25 13.55 -7.35 -0.63
C ALA A 25 12.39 -8.25 -1.11
N ILE A 26 12.66 -9.54 -1.34
CA ILE A 26 11.61 -10.51 -1.74
C ILE A 26 10.58 -10.66 -0.62
N LEU A 27 11.03 -10.85 0.62
CA LEU A 27 10.15 -10.98 1.78
C LEU A 27 9.35 -9.69 2.04
N ALA A 28 9.93 -8.52 1.79
CA ALA A 28 9.22 -7.25 1.82
C ALA A 28 8.11 -7.20 0.75
N GLY A 29 8.38 -7.63 -0.48
CA GLY A 29 7.36 -7.70 -1.54
C GLY A 29 6.22 -8.64 -1.19
N ILE A 30 6.54 -9.85 -0.72
CA ILE A 30 5.53 -10.85 -0.32
C ILE A 30 4.68 -10.35 0.85
N THR A 31 5.31 -9.77 1.87
CA THR A 31 4.58 -9.24 3.02
C THR A 31 3.71 -8.04 2.66
N ALA A 32 4.15 -7.15 1.78
CA ALA A 32 3.32 -6.06 1.25
C ALA A 32 2.10 -6.59 0.50
N LEU A 33 2.28 -7.61 -0.34
CA LEU A 33 1.18 -8.25 -1.08
C LEU A 33 0.16 -8.90 -0.14
N LEU A 34 0.62 -9.69 0.82
CA LEU A 34 -0.24 -10.34 1.81
C LEU A 34 -0.99 -9.32 2.65
N PHE A 35 -0.31 -8.25 3.11
CA PHE A 35 -0.96 -7.16 3.81
C PHE A 35 -2.02 -6.47 2.95
N GLY A 36 -1.73 -6.23 1.67
CA GLY A 36 -2.67 -5.66 0.72
C GLY A 36 -3.94 -6.50 0.57
N PHE A 37 -3.82 -7.83 0.48
CA PHE A 37 -5.00 -8.71 0.41
C PHE A 37 -5.79 -8.79 1.71
N VAL A 38 -5.11 -8.81 2.86
CA VAL A 38 -5.78 -8.90 4.18
C VAL A 38 -6.46 -7.57 4.55
N LEU A 39 -5.79 -6.44 4.33
CA LEU A 39 -6.33 -5.11 4.63
C LEU A 39 -7.28 -4.58 3.55
N GLY A 40 -7.16 -5.07 2.32
CA GLY A 40 -7.96 -4.64 1.19
C GLY A 40 -9.46 -4.58 1.45
N PRO A 41 -10.14 -5.65 1.88
CA PRO A 41 -11.58 -5.61 2.11
C PRO A 41 -11.98 -4.64 3.23
N LYS A 42 -11.15 -4.46 4.28
CA LYS A 42 -11.42 -3.50 5.36
C LYS A 42 -11.28 -2.05 4.86
N LEU A 43 -10.22 -1.77 4.11
CA LEU A 43 -9.97 -0.43 3.57
C LEU A 43 -11.01 -0.05 2.51
N ILE A 44 -11.37 -0.97 1.61
CA ILE A 44 -12.42 -0.75 0.60
C ILE A 44 -13.76 -0.43 1.26
N LYS A 45 -14.14 -1.12 2.34
CA LYS A 45 -15.35 -0.79 3.11
C LYS A 45 -15.30 0.61 3.71
N THR A 46 -14.14 0.99 4.26
CA THR A 46 -13.91 2.31 4.89
C THR A 46 -13.94 3.44 3.86
N LEU A 47 -13.29 3.25 2.70
CA LEU A 47 -13.30 4.20 1.60
C LEU A 47 -14.71 4.37 1.00
N ARG A 48 -15.49 3.28 0.95
CA ARG A 48 -16.89 3.32 0.52
C ARG A 48 -17.78 4.10 1.48
N SER A 49 -17.50 4.08 2.79
CA SER A 49 -18.24 4.90 3.78
C SER A 49 -17.81 6.37 3.77
N PHE A 50 -16.58 6.68 3.35
CA PHE A 50 -16.06 8.05 3.28
C PHE A 50 -16.63 8.88 2.11
N GLY A 51 -17.52 8.30 1.29
CA GLY A 51 -18.17 9.03 0.22
C GLY A 51 -17.30 9.28 -1.01
N ALA A 52 -16.15 8.61 -1.14
CA ALA A 52 -15.31 8.58 -2.35
C ALA A 52 -15.98 7.80 -3.50
N ARG A 53 -17.22 8.18 -3.83
CA ARG A 53 -17.89 7.84 -5.08
C ARG A 53 -17.43 8.87 -6.10
N GLN A 54 -17.03 8.42 -7.29
CA GLN A 54 -16.80 9.30 -8.42
C GLN A 54 -17.99 10.28 -8.56
N ALA A 55 -17.68 11.57 -8.67
CA ALA A 55 -18.67 12.59 -9.01
C ALA A 55 -19.35 12.17 -10.31
N PHE A 56 -20.62 11.78 -10.22
CA PHE A 56 -21.37 11.34 -11.38
C PHE A 56 -21.65 12.54 -12.28
N ARG A 57 -21.15 12.51 -13.51
CA ARG A 57 -21.67 13.37 -14.57
C ARG A 57 -23.07 12.89 -14.90
N GLY A 58 -24.06 13.77 -14.75
CA GLY A 58 -25.48 13.43 -14.92
C GLY A 58 -25.81 12.95 -16.33
N LYS A 59 -27.01 12.37 -16.51
CA LYS A 59 -27.54 11.99 -17.84
C LYS A 59 -27.52 13.15 -18.84
N ASP A 60 -27.53 14.38 -18.35
CA ASP A 60 -27.47 15.62 -19.14
C ASP A 60 -26.11 15.85 -19.82
N GLU A 61 -25.00 15.27 -19.32
CA GLU A 61 -23.66 15.44 -19.91
C GLU A 61 -23.20 14.26 -20.78
N VAL A 62 -23.67 13.03 -20.53
CA VAL A 62 -23.09 11.81 -21.14
C VAL A 62 -24.12 10.86 -21.78
N GLY A 63 -25.42 11.17 -21.69
CA GLY A 63 -26.47 10.39 -22.35
C GLY A 63 -26.47 8.90 -22.02
N LYS A 64 -26.55 8.02 -23.03
CA LYS A 64 -26.61 6.55 -22.86
C LYS A 64 -25.38 5.92 -22.19
N LEU A 65 -24.22 6.60 -22.18
CA LEU A 65 -23.02 6.09 -21.51
C LEU A 65 -23.18 6.06 -19.99
N ALA A 66 -24.05 6.89 -19.41
CA ALA A 66 -24.30 6.91 -17.97
C ALA A 66 -24.75 5.54 -17.41
N ALA A 67 -25.52 4.76 -18.19
CA ALA A 67 -25.97 3.43 -17.78
C ALA A 67 -24.85 2.37 -17.79
N LEU A 68 -23.86 2.49 -18.69
CA LEU A 68 -22.68 1.60 -18.72
C LEU A 68 -21.69 1.93 -17.60
N HIS A 69 -21.62 3.19 -17.16
CA HIS A 69 -20.75 3.64 -16.07
C HIS A 69 -21.38 3.46 -14.68
N GLU A 70 -22.68 3.17 -14.59
CA GLU A 70 -23.40 2.89 -13.34
C GLU A 70 -22.82 1.70 -12.55
N ALA A 71 -22.28 0.69 -13.25
CA ALA A 71 -21.59 -0.42 -12.61
C ALA A 71 -20.25 -0.02 -11.96
N LYS A 72 -19.55 0.97 -12.52
CA LYS A 72 -18.29 1.54 -11.98
C LYS A 72 -18.54 2.52 -10.82
N ALA A 73 -19.79 2.93 -10.59
CA ALA A 73 -20.16 3.81 -9.48
C ALA A 73 -19.82 3.24 -8.08
N LYS A 74 -19.71 1.92 -7.98
CA LYS A 74 -19.51 1.21 -6.71
C LYS A 74 -18.04 0.96 -6.38
N THR A 75 -17.11 1.22 -7.31
CA THR A 75 -15.66 1.03 -7.10
C THR A 75 -15.04 2.33 -6.58
N PRO A 76 -14.56 2.38 -5.33
CA PRO A 76 -13.90 3.56 -4.79
C PRO A 76 -12.57 3.82 -5.51
N THR A 77 -12.27 5.08 -5.82
CA THR A 77 -11.11 5.49 -6.64
C THR A 77 -9.80 5.64 -5.86
N MET A 78 -9.73 5.20 -4.60
CA MET A 78 -8.57 5.41 -3.72
C MET A 78 -7.76 4.13 -3.42
N GLY A 79 -7.53 3.30 -4.44
CA GLY A 79 -6.68 2.11 -4.31
C GLY A 79 -5.22 2.44 -3.92
N GLY A 80 -4.73 3.64 -4.24
CA GLY A 80 -3.39 4.09 -3.87
C GLY A 80 -3.13 4.10 -2.36
N LEU A 81 -4.16 4.33 -1.54
CA LEU A 81 -4.02 4.34 -0.08
C LEU A 81 -3.75 2.92 0.47
N LEU A 82 -4.31 1.89 -0.16
CA LEU A 82 -4.05 0.49 0.16
C LEU A 82 -2.62 0.12 -0.14
N ILE A 83 -2.14 0.49 -1.33
CA ILE A 83 -0.76 0.24 -1.76
C ILE A 83 0.19 0.96 -0.80
N CYS A 84 -0.07 2.24 -0.51
CA CYS A 84 0.75 3.03 0.39
C CYS A 84 0.85 2.41 1.79
N GLY A 85 -0.28 2.07 2.41
CA GLY A 85 -0.27 1.43 3.73
C GLY A 85 0.48 0.09 3.75
N SER A 86 0.30 -0.72 2.70
CA SER A 86 0.95 -2.04 2.60
C SER A 86 2.47 -1.94 2.40
N VAL A 87 2.91 -1.00 1.56
CA VAL A 87 4.33 -0.71 1.34
C VAL A 87 4.95 -0.14 2.60
N LEU A 88 4.34 0.86 3.24
CA LEU A 88 4.87 1.45 4.48
C LEU A 88 5.04 0.41 5.59
N PHE A 89 4.03 -0.45 5.78
CA PHE A 89 4.10 -1.52 6.77
C PHE A 89 5.24 -2.49 6.48
N SER A 90 5.37 -2.94 5.23
CA SER A 90 6.42 -3.85 4.81
C SER A 90 7.82 -3.21 4.92
N THR A 91 7.99 -1.96 4.52
CA THR A 91 9.26 -1.24 4.62
C THR A 91 9.68 -1.07 6.08
N LEU A 92 8.76 -0.71 6.99
CA LEU A 92 9.06 -0.60 8.42
C LEU A 92 9.46 -1.95 9.04
N LEU A 93 8.94 -3.04 8.48
CA LEU A 93 9.23 -4.38 8.95
C LEU A 93 10.59 -4.88 8.42
N TRP A 94 10.94 -4.67 7.15
CA TRP A 94 12.08 -5.33 6.50
C TRP A 94 13.25 -4.43 6.13
N ALA A 95 13.04 -3.13 5.92
CA ALA A 95 14.13 -2.24 5.56
C ALA A 95 15.09 -2.06 6.74
N GLU A 96 16.21 -1.41 6.51
CA GLU A 96 17.14 -0.99 7.56
C GLU A 96 17.16 0.54 7.54
N PRO A 97 17.16 1.21 8.69
CA PRO A 97 16.98 2.65 8.72
C PRO A 97 18.24 3.31 8.17
N ASN A 98 18.11 3.90 6.99
CA ASN A 98 19.15 4.67 6.34
C ASN A 98 18.51 5.95 5.78
N ILE A 99 19.31 6.99 5.56
CA ILE A 99 18.87 8.27 5.02
C ILE A 99 18.09 8.10 3.71
N TYR A 100 18.49 7.16 2.86
CA TYR A 100 17.78 6.84 1.61
C TYR A 100 16.39 6.26 1.85
N VAL A 101 16.26 5.33 2.80
CA VAL A 101 14.97 4.68 3.12
C VAL A 101 14.02 5.70 3.76
N VAL A 102 14.51 6.51 4.69
CA VAL A 102 13.73 7.55 5.35
C VAL A 102 13.28 8.60 4.33
N THR A 103 14.20 9.07 3.47
CA THR A 103 13.88 10.04 2.41
C THR A 103 12.83 9.49 1.44
N ALA A 104 12.99 8.25 0.99
CA ALA A 104 12.02 7.59 0.12
C ALA A 104 10.64 7.46 0.80
N MET A 105 10.58 7.05 2.07
CA MET A 105 9.33 6.95 2.82
C MET A 105 8.64 8.30 2.97
N VAL A 106 9.40 9.36 3.30
CA VAL A 106 8.85 10.71 3.46
C VAL A 106 8.24 11.20 2.15
N ILE A 107 8.99 11.12 1.04
CA ILE A 107 8.51 11.51 -0.29
C ILE A 107 7.28 10.69 -0.67
N TYR A 108 7.31 9.38 -0.44
CA TYR A 108 6.21 8.48 -0.75
C TYR A 108 4.92 8.83 0.00
N ILE A 109 5.01 9.16 1.29
CA ILE A 109 3.88 9.62 2.10
C ILE A 109 3.36 10.96 1.60
N ILE A 110 4.24 11.93 1.33
CA ILE A 110 3.84 13.27 0.87
C ILE A 110 3.10 13.18 -0.47
N LEU A 111 3.65 12.48 -1.46
CA LEU A 111 3.00 12.31 -2.77
C LEU A 111 1.67 11.56 -2.65
N THR A 112 1.59 10.56 -1.77
CA THR A 112 0.31 9.87 -1.51
C THR A 112 -0.71 10.83 -0.89
N GLY A 113 -0.28 11.68 0.04
CA GLY A 113 -1.14 12.69 0.67
C GLY A 113 -1.65 13.72 -0.33
N VAL A 114 -0.78 14.20 -1.23
CA VAL A 114 -1.19 15.11 -2.33
C VAL A 114 -2.19 14.43 -3.25
N GLY A 115 -1.93 13.20 -3.70
CA GLY A 115 -2.86 12.46 -4.56
C GLY A 115 -4.14 11.99 -3.86
N PHE A 116 -4.22 12.07 -2.53
CA PHE A 116 -5.46 11.83 -1.77
C PHE A 116 -6.28 13.12 -1.60
N ALA A 117 -5.63 14.28 -1.62
CA ALA A 117 -6.27 15.59 -1.51
C ALA A 117 -6.83 16.11 -2.85
N ASP A 118 -6.29 15.61 -3.98
CA ASP A 118 -6.79 15.81 -5.35
C ASP A 118 -8.03 14.95 -5.64
#